data_AF-A0A7W1ZZK1-F1
#
_entry.id   AF-A0A7W1ZZK1-F1
#
_cell.length_a   1.000
_cell.length_b   1.000
_cell.length_c   1.000
_cell.angle_alpha   90.00
_cell.angle_beta   90.00
_cell.angle_gamma   90.00
#
_symmetry.space_group_name_H-M   'P 1'
#
loop_
_entity.id
_entity.type
_entity.pdbx_description
1 polymer ?
#
loop_
_entity_poly.entity_id
_entity_poly.type
_entity_poly.pdbx_seq_one_letter_code
_entity_poly.pdbx_strand_id
1 'polypeptide(L)'
;MYFRRFVCLGVLSLAFFTVSHSQTSPTESATEKEKAQKELEKRALEMIDQAVGEANTLKLPANRAIVFALAGDLYWRFDEKRARELFRSAGDDILVANLESEKEKKESDDPYLSFYEYGGVRQQVLPIIAKHD
;
A
#
# COMPACT_ATOMS: atom_id res chain seq x y z
N MET A 1 -62.79 -35.63 -36.19
CA MET A 1 -62.02 -36.39 -37.20
C MET A 1 -61.18 -35.43 -38.03
N TYR A 2 -59.93 -35.20 -37.63
CA TYR A 2 -58.78 -34.70 -38.42
C TYR A 2 -57.53 -35.05 -37.59
N PHE A 3 -57.28 -36.34 -37.36
CA PHE A 3 -56.37 -37.13 -38.19
C PHE A 3 -54.94 -36.55 -38.19
N ARG A 4 -54.16 -37.02 -37.21
CA ARG A 4 -52.88 -37.69 -37.46
C ARG A 4 -51.98 -36.96 -38.47
N ARG A 5 -51.37 -35.83 -38.10
CA ARG A 5 -50.29 -35.24 -38.93
C ARG A 5 -49.31 -34.28 -38.26
N PHE A 6 -49.21 -34.27 -36.93
CA PHE A 6 -48.19 -33.50 -36.21
C PHE A 6 -47.50 -34.34 -35.12
N VAL A 7 -47.21 -35.61 -35.42
CA VAL A 7 -46.60 -36.58 -34.49
C VAL A 7 -45.06 -36.67 -34.64
N CYS A 8 -44.40 -35.96 -35.56
CA CYS A 8 -42.97 -36.26 -35.84
C CYS A 8 -41.99 -35.09 -35.87
N LEU A 9 -42.33 -33.89 -35.40
CA LEU A 9 -41.40 -32.74 -35.40
C LEU A 9 -41.28 -32.03 -34.04
N GLY A 10 -41.34 -32.81 -32.96
CA GLY A 10 -41.12 -32.32 -31.58
C GLY A 10 -40.24 -33.24 -30.74
N VAL A 11 -39.45 -34.12 -31.38
CA VAL A 11 -38.62 -35.14 -30.72
C VAL A 11 -37.11 -34.86 -30.90
N LEU A 12 -36.74 -33.65 -31.32
CA LEU A 12 -35.34 -33.30 -31.64
C LEU A 12 -34.80 -32.10 -30.85
N SER A 13 -34.96 -32.11 -29.52
CA SER A 13 -34.12 -31.29 -28.63
C SER A 13 -33.65 -32.04 -27.38
N LEU A 14 -33.82 -33.37 -27.34
CA LEU A 14 -33.35 -34.24 -26.27
C LEU A 14 -31.94 -34.78 -26.58
N ALA A 15 -30.96 -33.89 -26.73
CA ALA A 15 -29.54 -34.24 -26.68
C ALA A 15 -28.72 -32.95 -26.61
N PHE A 16 -27.63 -32.96 -25.85
CA PHE A 16 -26.64 -31.89 -25.72
C PHE A 16 -26.98 -30.76 -24.73
N PHE A 17 -26.90 -31.05 -23.45
CA PHE A 17 -25.64 -30.86 -22.68
C PHE A 17 -25.93 -31.17 -21.22
N THR A 18 -25.53 -32.37 -20.81
CA THR A 18 -25.21 -32.65 -19.41
C THR A 18 -24.05 -31.74 -19.02
N VAL A 19 -24.34 -30.59 -18.40
CA VAL A 19 -23.33 -29.82 -17.69
C VAL A 19 -22.96 -30.61 -16.45
N SER A 20 -21.87 -31.37 -16.57
CA SER A 20 -21.15 -31.92 -15.43
C SER A 20 -20.73 -30.76 -14.54
N HIS A 21 -21.48 -30.54 -13.45
CA HIS A 21 -21.02 -29.72 -12.33
C HIS A 21 -19.86 -30.48 -11.67
N SER A 22 -18.63 -30.19 -12.11
CA SER A 22 -17.44 -30.64 -11.42
C SER A 22 -17.41 -29.96 -10.06
N GLN A 23 -17.69 -30.73 -8.99
CA GLN A 23 -17.45 -30.30 -7.62
C GLN A 23 -15.94 -30.15 -7.43
N THR A 24 -15.43 -28.95 -7.71
CA THR A 24 -14.14 -28.54 -7.14
C THR A 24 -14.40 -28.23 -5.67
N SER A 25 -13.75 -29.00 -4.79
CA SER A 25 -13.80 -28.80 -3.35
C SER A 25 -13.43 -27.34 -3.03
N PRO A 26 -14.31 -26.57 -2.35
CA PRO A 26 -14.05 -25.16 -2.03
C PRO A 26 -12.74 -24.95 -1.23
N THR A 27 -12.29 -25.99 -0.52
CA THR A 27 -11.19 -25.96 0.44
C THR A 27 -9.80 -25.85 -0.20
N GLU A 28 -9.54 -26.46 -1.36
CA GLU A 28 -8.22 -26.35 -2.02
C GLU A 28 -8.01 -24.93 -2.58
N SER A 29 -9.02 -24.35 -3.21
CA SER A 29 -8.93 -22.99 -3.77
C SER A 29 -8.75 -21.90 -2.69
N ALA A 30 -9.33 -22.08 -1.51
CA ALA A 30 -9.19 -21.14 -0.40
C ALA A 30 -7.78 -21.19 0.20
N THR A 31 -7.23 -22.40 0.36
CA THR A 31 -5.89 -22.63 0.91
C THR A 31 -4.80 -22.09 -0.02
N GLU A 32 -4.93 -22.26 -1.33
CA GLU A 32 -4.00 -21.71 -2.31
C GLU A 32 -4.05 -20.18 -2.36
N LYS A 33 -5.24 -19.58 -2.29
CA LYS A 33 -5.40 -18.12 -2.21
C LYS A 33 -4.76 -17.52 -0.97
N GLU A 34 -4.94 -18.16 0.19
CA GLU A 34 -4.32 -17.70 1.44
C GLU A 34 -2.78 -17.75 1.36
N LYS A 35 -2.22 -18.83 0.79
CA LYS A 35 -0.77 -18.94 0.58
C LYS A 35 -0.25 -17.85 -0.38
N ALA A 36 -0.94 -17.61 -1.49
CA ALA A 36 -0.57 -16.57 -2.44
C ALA A 36 -0.63 -15.17 -1.79
N GLN A 37 -1.64 -14.90 -0.97
CA GLN A 37 -1.75 -13.64 -0.24
C GLN A 37 -0.60 -13.46 0.76
N LYS A 38 -0.27 -14.49 1.54
CA LYS A 38 0.86 -14.44 2.49
C LYS A 38 2.20 -14.19 1.79
N GLU A 39 2.42 -14.78 0.63
CA GLU A 39 3.63 -14.55 -0.16
C GLU A 39 3.69 -13.10 -0.70
N LEU A 40 2.55 -12.53 -1.11
CA LEU A 40 2.48 -11.12 -1.52
C LEU A 40 2.74 -10.17 -0.35
N GLU A 41 2.16 -10.43 0.82
CA GLU A 41 2.39 -9.65 2.04
C GLU A 41 3.86 -9.69 2.46
N LYS A 42 4.48 -10.87 2.42
CA LYS A 42 5.91 -11.03 2.68
C LYS A 42 6.77 -10.19 1.74
N ARG A 43 6.51 -10.25 0.43
CA ARG A 43 7.25 -9.45 -0.56
C ARG A 43 7.03 -7.96 -0.38
N ALA A 44 5.82 -7.53 -0.03
CA ALA A 44 5.54 -6.14 0.27
C ALA A 44 6.38 -5.65 1.46
N LEU A 45 6.49 -6.45 2.53
CA LEU A 45 7.35 -6.15 3.67
C LEU A 45 8.83 -6.06 3.28
N GLU A 46 9.34 -7.01 2.49
CA GLU A 46 10.72 -6.99 2.00
C GLU A 46 11.02 -5.71 1.19
N MET A 47 10.08 -5.26 0.35
CA MET A 47 10.22 -4.01 -0.40
C MET A 47 10.20 -2.77 0.49
N ILE A 48 9.35 -2.76 1.52
CA ILE A 48 9.30 -1.64 2.48
C ILE A 48 10.62 -1.58 3.26
N ASP A 49 11.15 -2.72 3.70
CA ASP A 49 12.44 -2.78 4.41
C ASP A 49 13.60 -2.30 3.53
N GLN A 50 13.59 -2.66 2.24
CA GLN A 50 14.57 -2.14 1.29
C GLN A 50 14.47 -0.61 1.18
N ALA A 51 13.26 -0.07 1.03
CA ALA A 51 13.05 1.38 0.94
C ALA A 51 13.52 2.11 2.22
N VAL A 52 13.28 1.52 3.40
CA VAL A 52 13.80 2.02 4.69
C VAL A 52 15.33 1.96 4.72
N GLY A 53 15.94 0.89 4.22
CA GLY A 53 17.39 0.76 4.10
C GLY A 53 18.00 1.84 3.20
N GLU A 54 17.42 2.04 2.01
CA GLU A 54 17.84 3.06 1.04
C GLU A 54 17.63 4.48 1.58
N ALA A 55 16.56 4.72 2.35
CA ALA A 55 16.31 6.02 2.96
C ALA A 55 17.47 6.49 3.83
N ASN A 56 18.14 5.58 4.55
CA ASN A 56 19.31 5.94 5.37
C ASN A 56 20.47 6.53 4.56
N THR A 57 20.52 6.29 3.25
CA THR A 57 21.54 6.84 2.35
C THR A 57 21.20 8.24 1.84
N LEU A 58 19.96 8.70 2.05
CA LEU A 58 19.53 10.02 1.60
C LEU A 58 20.20 11.12 2.44
N LYS A 59 20.78 12.09 1.74
CA LYS A 59 21.47 13.22 2.36
C LYS A 59 20.51 14.12 3.15
N LEU A 60 19.36 14.43 2.56
CA LEU A 60 18.40 15.39 3.13
C LEU A 60 17.53 14.73 4.20
N PRO A 61 17.55 15.23 5.46
CA PRO A 61 16.69 14.71 6.52
C PRO A 61 15.20 14.78 6.18
N ALA A 62 14.78 15.85 5.48
CA ALA A 62 13.40 15.99 5.04
C ALA A 62 12.92 14.82 4.16
N ASN A 63 13.77 14.34 3.26
CA ASN A 63 13.43 13.21 2.38
C ASN A 63 13.35 11.91 3.18
N ARG A 64 14.26 11.69 4.12
CA ARG A 64 14.22 10.53 5.02
C ARG A 64 12.95 10.50 5.84
N ALA A 65 12.56 11.63 6.42
CA ALA A 65 11.33 11.75 7.21
C ALA A 65 10.09 11.35 6.40
N ILE A 66 9.98 11.78 5.14
CA ILE A 66 8.86 11.40 4.27
C ILE A 66 8.85 9.89 4.02
N VAL A 67 10.00 9.29 3.70
CA VAL A 67 10.08 7.84 3.45
C VAL A 67 9.74 7.04 4.71
N PHE A 68 10.27 7.42 5.88
CA PHE A 68 9.96 6.74 7.13
C PHE A 68 8.48 6.87 7.52
N ALA A 69 7.85 8.02 7.28
CA ALA A 69 6.42 8.19 7.52
C ALA A 69 5.57 7.28 6.61
N LEU A 70 5.88 7.23 5.30
CA LEU A 70 5.18 6.36 4.37
C LEU A 70 5.41 4.88 4.68
N ALA A 71 6.64 4.50 4.98
CA ALA A 71 6.98 3.14 5.38
C ALA A 71 6.23 2.73 6.66
N GLY A 72 6.13 3.63 7.65
CA GLY A 72 5.36 3.40 8.86
C GLY A 72 3.86 3.21 8.60
N ASP A 73 3.24 4.02 7.73
CA ASP A 73 1.83 3.87 7.35
C ASP A 73 1.56 2.51 6.69
N LEU A 74 2.48 2.05 5.83
CA LEU A 74 2.38 0.74 5.20
C LEU A 74 2.61 -0.39 6.21
N TYR A 75 3.58 -0.24 7.11
CA TYR A 75 3.90 -1.22 8.14
C TYR A 75 2.78 -1.42 9.17
N TRP A 76 1.94 -0.40 9.39
CA TRP A 76 0.94 -0.39 10.46
C TRP A 76 0.06 -1.65 10.50
N ARG A 77 -0.33 -2.16 9.33
CA ARG A 77 -1.21 -3.34 9.21
C ARG A 77 -0.51 -4.66 9.54
N PHE A 78 0.81 -4.68 9.58
CA PHE A 78 1.63 -5.88 9.73
C PHE A 78 2.35 -5.91 11.09
N ASP A 79 2.99 -4.80 11.46
CA ASP A 79 3.70 -4.63 12.73
C ASP A 79 3.59 -3.17 13.18
N GLU A 80 2.66 -2.93 14.11
CA GLU A 80 2.41 -1.62 14.70
C GLU A 80 3.62 -1.09 15.47
N LYS A 81 4.37 -1.97 16.15
CA LYS A 81 5.54 -1.56 16.91
C LYS A 81 6.61 -1.03 15.97
N ARG A 82 6.86 -1.74 14.86
CA ARG A 82 7.79 -1.30 13.82
C ARG A 82 7.33 -0.01 13.15
N ALA A 83 6.04 0.13 12.86
CA ALA A 83 5.48 1.37 12.33
C ALA A 83 5.73 2.56 13.27
N ARG A 84 5.51 2.40 14.58
CA ARG A 84 5.79 3.45 15.58
C ARG A 84 7.27 3.79 15.69
N GLU A 85 8.17 2.82 15.53
CA GLU A 85 9.61 3.11 15.44
C GLU A 85 9.93 3.98 14.22
N LEU A 86 9.37 3.66 13.06
CA LEU A 86 9.55 4.45 11.83
C LEU A 86 8.97 5.88 11.97
N PHE A 87 7.81 6.04 12.62
CA PHE A 87 7.26 7.37 12.90
C PHE A 87 8.14 8.20 13.83
N ARG A 88 8.79 7.57 14.82
CA ARG A 88 9.77 8.26 15.68
C ARG A 88 10.98 8.72 14.86
N SER A 89 11.54 7.84 14.03
CA SER A 89 12.64 8.20 13.13
C SER A 89 12.25 9.36 12.19
N ALA A 90 11.03 9.35 11.66
CA ALA A 90 10.51 10.46 10.85
C ALA A 90 10.45 11.77 11.66
N GLY A 91 9.98 11.71 12.91
CA GLY A 91 9.96 12.86 13.82
C GLY A 91 11.36 13.42 14.10
N ASP A 92 12.33 12.56 14.35
CA ASP A 92 13.73 12.96 14.57
C ASP A 92 14.32 13.67 13.34
N ASP A 93 14.07 13.14 12.14
CA ASP A 93 14.53 13.76 10.90
C ASP A 93 13.82 15.08 10.56
N ILE A 94 12.54 15.25 10.94
CA ILE A 94 11.86 16.55 10.85
C ILE A 94 12.55 17.59 11.74
N LEU A 95 12.94 17.20 12.95
CA LEU A 95 13.64 18.12 13.86
C LEU A 95 14.98 18.57 13.26
N VAL A 96 15.75 17.64 12.70
CA VAL A 96 17.02 17.96 12.03
C VAL A 96 16.79 18.85 10.80
N ALA A 97 15.81 18.52 9.96
CA ALA A 97 15.48 19.32 8.77
C ALA A 97 15.11 20.76 9.14
N ASN A 98 14.31 20.95 10.20
CA ASN A 98 13.94 22.27 10.67
C ASN A 98 15.17 23.03 11.22
N LEU A 99 16.05 22.37 11.97
CA LEU A 99 17.27 22.99 12.46
C LEU A 99 18.21 23.43 11.34
N GLU A 100 18.31 22.65 10.26
CA GLU A 100 19.09 23.01 9.07
C GLU A 100 18.47 24.20 8.34
N SER A 101 17.14 24.20 8.12
CA SER A 101 16.41 25.33 7.53
C SER A 101 16.60 26.62 8.34
N GLU A 102 16.49 26.55 9.67
CA GLU A 102 16.69 27.71 10.53
C GLU A 102 18.12 28.24 10.53
N LYS A 103 19.13 27.38 10.33
CA LYS A 103 20.52 27.83 10.14
C LYS A 103 20.70 28.51 8.81
N GLU A 104 20.18 27.93 7.73
CA GLU A 104 20.25 28.51 6.38
C GLU A 104 19.59 29.90 6.34
N LYS A 105 18.44 30.08 7.01
CA LYS A 105 17.79 31.39 7.16
C LYS A 105 18.66 32.43 7.86
N LYS A 106 19.45 32.03 8.85
CA LYS A 106 20.32 32.96 9.61
C LYS A 106 21.58 33.31 8.85
N GLU A 107 22.06 32.40 8.00
CA GLU A 107 23.28 32.57 7.22
C GLU A 107 23.03 33.21 5.85
N SER A 108 21.78 33.18 5.37
CA SER A 108 21.39 33.76 4.09
C SER A 108 21.11 35.25 4.17
N ASP A 109 21.63 36.00 3.19
CA ASP A 109 21.30 37.42 2.96
C ASP A 109 20.03 37.59 2.10
N ASP A 110 19.37 36.51 1.67
CA ASP A 110 18.17 36.56 0.84
C ASP A 110 16.91 36.92 1.67
N PRO A 111 16.32 38.12 1.48
CA PRO A 111 15.14 38.54 2.23
C PRO A 111 13.87 37.76 1.89
N TYR A 112 13.87 36.93 0.85
CA TYR A 112 12.71 36.14 0.41
C TYR A 112 12.77 34.68 0.85
N LEU A 113 13.83 34.24 1.54
CA LEU A 113 14.01 32.83 1.90
C LEU A 113 12.81 32.26 2.69
N SER A 114 12.20 33.07 3.57
CA SER A 114 11.02 32.68 4.34
C SER A 114 9.76 32.48 3.49
N PHE A 115 9.70 33.09 2.30
CA PHE A 115 8.53 33.02 1.42
C PHE A 115 8.49 31.72 0.61
N TYR A 116 9.66 31.10 0.37
CA TYR A 116 9.78 29.82 -0.35
C TYR A 116 9.45 28.60 0.53
N GLU A 117 9.30 28.77 1.84
CA GLU A 117 9.06 27.69 2.79
C GLU A 117 7.57 27.26 2.89
N TYR A 118 6.79 27.49 1.83
CA TYR A 118 5.40 27.06 1.79
C TYR A 118 5.34 25.54 1.53
N GLY A 119 4.97 24.76 2.55
CA GLY A 119 4.80 23.30 2.43
C GLY A 119 5.94 22.44 3.01
N GLY A 120 6.49 22.85 4.15
CA GLY A 120 7.57 22.13 4.84
C GLY A 120 7.29 20.65 5.14
N VAL A 121 8.37 19.92 5.46
CA VAL A 121 8.33 18.46 5.70
C VAL A 121 7.30 18.06 6.76
N ARG A 122 7.12 18.89 7.79
CA ARG A 122 6.16 18.65 8.87
C ARG A 122 4.72 18.57 8.34
N GLN A 123 4.34 19.46 7.43
CA GLN A 123 3.00 19.52 6.86
C GLN A 123 2.70 18.27 6.02
N GLN A 124 3.72 17.63 5.44
CA GLN A 124 3.58 16.39 4.67
C GLN A 124 3.53 15.15 5.57
N VAL A 125 4.39 15.09 6.59
CA VAL A 125 4.56 13.90 7.43
C VAL A 125 3.51 13.82 8.55
N LEU A 126 3.18 14.93 9.19
CA LEU A 126 2.34 14.93 10.38
C LEU A 126 0.94 14.32 10.14
N PRO A 127 0.24 14.58 9.02
CA PRO A 127 -1.06 13.95 8.76
C PRO A 127 -0.99 12.42 8.64
N ILE A 128 0.13 11.88 8.13
CA ILE A 128 0.33 10.44 7.98
C ILE A 128 0.47 9.79 9.35
N ILE A 129 1.26 10.38 10.24
CA ILE A 129 1.45 9.89 11.61
C ILE A 129 0.13 10.01 12.40
N ALA A 130 -0.56 11.15 12.29
CA ALA A 130 -1.81 11.43 13.00
C ALA A 130 -2.98 10.52 12.61
N LYS A 131 -2.89 9.80 11.49
CA LYS A 131 -3.87 8.78 11.10
C LYS A 131 -3.89 7.57 12.05
N HIS A 132 -2.79 7.35 12.78
CA HIS A 132 -2.52 6.14 13.58
C HIS A 132 -2.28 6.41 15.07
N ASP A 133 -2.40 7.67 15.49
CA ASP A 133 -2.26 8.13 16.89
C ASP A 133 -3.63 8.44 17.49
#